data_AF-A0A0M9DNW7-F1
#
_entry.id   AF-A0A0M9DNW7-F1
#
_cell.length_a   1.000
_cell.length_b   1.000
_cell.length_c   1.000
_cell.angle_alpha   90.00
_cell.angle_beta   90.00
_cell.angle_gamma   90.00
#
_symmetry.space_group_name_H-M   'P 1'
#
loop_
_entity.id
_entity.type
_entity.pdbx_description
1 polymer ?
#
loop_
_entity_poly.entity_id
_entity_poly.type
_entity_poly.pdbx_seq_one_letter_code
_entity_poly.pdbx_strand_id
1 'polypeptide(L)' 'MAAKRKYTKIGETPLRYQCSNKKCKWQGKMEEKSEKRIDDFTTEYFCPKCGNNEFYGLLV' A
#
# COMPACT_ATOMS: atom_id res chain seq x y z
N MET A 1 -22.15 17.70 -5.15
CA MET A 1 -20.79 17.16 -5.45
C MET A 1 -20.51 16.05 -4.44
N ALA A 2 -20.51 14.78 -4.86
CA ALA A 2 -20.23 13.67 -3.95
C ALA A 2 -18.78 13.74 -3.48
N ALA A 3 -18.53 13.69 -2.17
CA ALA A 3 -17.18 13.68 -1.61
C ALA A 3 -16.43 12.45 -2.14
N LYS A 4 -15.37 12.65 -2.93
CA LYS A 4 -14.53 11.56 -3.43
C LYS A 4 -13.85 10.91 -2.23
N ARG A 5 -14.09 9.61 -2.03
CA ARG A 5 -13.49 8.84 -0.94
C ARG A 5 -12.04 8.58 -1.27
N LYS A 6 -11.15 8.83 -0.30
CA LYS A 6 -9.70 8.64 -0.50
C LYS A 6 -9.26 7.18 -0.39
N TYR A 7 -9.91 6.39 0.46
CA TYR A 7 -9.51 5.01 0.79
C TYR A 7 -10.51 3.98 0.26
N THR A 8 -10.00 2.80 -0.13
CA THR A 8 -10.80 1.65 -0.56
C THR A 8 -11.57 1.02 0.59
N LYS A 9 -12.70 0.39 0.28
CA LYS A 9 -13.41 -0.53 1.15
C LYS A 9 -13.11 -1.99 0.83
N ILE A 10 -13.56 -2.86 1.72
CA ILE A 10 -13.55 -4.32 1.52
C ILE A 10 -14.23 -4.64 0.19
N GLY A 11 -13.52 -5.34 -0.70
CA GLY A 11 -13.99 -5.71 -2.04
C GLY A 11 -13.62 -4.75 -3.16
N GLU A 12 -13.03 -3.58 -2.87
CA GLU A 12 -12.57 -2.64 -3.90
C GLU A 12 -11.08 -2.84 -4.21
N THR A 13 -10.72 -2.76 -5.50
CA THR A 13 -9.32 -2.81 -5.93
C THR A 13 -8.65 -1.44 -5.76
N PRO A 14 -7.61 -1.32 -4.91
CA PRO A 14 -6.88 -0.07 -4.75
C PRO A 14 -6.09 0.30 -6.01
N LEU A 15 -6.19 1.56 -6.43
CA LEU A 15 -5.38 2.12 -7.51
C LEU A 15 -3.98 2.52 -7.01
N ARG A 16 -3.87 2.91 -5.74
CA ARG A 16 -2.61 3.20 -5.07
C ARG A 16 -2.61 2.63 -3.65
N TYR A 17 -1.43 2.58 -3.07
CA TYR A 17 -1.20 2.16 -1.71
C TYR A 17 -0.49 3.27 -0.95
N GLN A 18 -0.93 3.51 0.28
CA GLN A 18 -0.28 4.41 1.22
C GLN A 18 0.34 3.59 2.34
N CYS A 19 1.62 3.82 2.66
CA CYS A 19 2.23 3.24 3.84
C CYS A 19 1.48 3.70 5.11
N SER A 20 1.05 2.75 5.95
CA SER A 20 0.29 3.06 7.17
C SER A 20 1.14 3.76 8.24
N ASN A 21 2.47 3.68 8.14
CA ASN A 21 3.38 4.36 9.03
C ASN A 21 3.18 5.89 8.94
N LYS A 22 2.70 6.47 10.05
CA LYS A 22 2.35 7.89 10.17
C LYS A 22 3.50 8.85 9.85
N LYS A 23 4.76 8.42 10.01
CA LYS A 23 5.95 9.23 9.70
C LYS A 23 6.33 9.16 8.22
N CYS A 24 6.09 8.02 7.57
CA CYS A 24 6.47 7.79 6.18
C CYS A 24 5.44 8.35 5.20
N LYS A 25 4.17 7.92 5.34
CA LYS A 25 3.05 8.29 4.45
C LYS A 25 3.36 8.16 2.94
N TRP A 26 4.33 7.33 2.57
CA TRP A 26 4.67 7.04 1.18
C TRP A 26 3.43 6.56 0.43
N GLN A 27 3.26 7.01 -0.82
CA GLN A 27 2.14 6.66 -1.68
C GLN A 27 2.66 6.27 -3.06
N GLY A 28 2.29 5.08 -3.52
CA GLY A 28 2.69 4.55 -4.82
C GLY A 28 1.77 3.42 -5.28
N LYS A 29 2.04 2.88 -6.46
CA LYS A 29 1.36 1.70 -7.00
C LYS A 29 1.88 0.42 -6.36
N MET A 30 1.23 -0.71 -6.65
CA MET A 30 1.67 -2.02 -6.17
C MET A 30 3.07 -2.37 -6.66
N GLU A 31 3.37 -2.07 -7.93
CA GLU A 31 4.67 -2.29 -8.59
C GLU A 31 5.82 -1.46 -7.97
N GLU A 32 5.50 -0.38 -7.27
CA GLU A 32 6.49 0.49 -6.62
C GLU A 32 6.80 0.04 -5.18
N LYS A 33 6.09 -0.99 -4.66
CA LYS A 33 6.41 -1.58 -3.36
C LYS A 33 7.69 -2.37 -3.48
N SER A 34 8.54 -2.30 -2.46
CA SER A 34 9.67 -3.22 -2.36
C SER A 34 9.13 -4.60 -2.04
N GLU A 35 9.57 -5.62 -2.75
CA GLU A 35 9.27 -7.01 -2.41
C GLU A 35 10.47 -7.66 -1.72
N LYS A 36 10.19 -8.54 -0.76
CA LYS A 36 11.22 -9.36 -0.13
C LYS A 36 10.67 -10.77 -0.01
N ARG A 37 11.42 -11.72 -0.57
CA ARG A 37 11.17 -13.15 -0.40
C ARG A 37 11.54 -13.52 1.04
N ILE A 38 10.56 -13.93 1.83
CA ILE A 38 10.78 -14.38 3.21
C ILE A 38 10.99 -15.90 3.24
N ASP A 39 10.32 -16.64 2.37
CA ASP A 39 10.42 -18.09 2.23
C ASP A 39 10.30 -18.50 0.76
N ASP A 40 10.51 -19.78 0.46
CA ASP A 40 10.50 -20.27 -0.92
C ASP A 40 9.15 -20.02 -1.64
N PHE A 41 8.05 -19.93 -0.88
CA PHE A 41 6.71 -19.73 -1.41
C PHE A 41 6.10 -18.36 -1.13
N THR A 42 6.74 -17.54 -0.28
CA THR A 42 6.12 -16.32 0.26
C THR A 42 6.97 -15.09 -0.04
N THR A 43 6.37 -14.16 -0.77
CA THR A 43 6.90 -12.82 -0.99
C THR A 43 6.06 -11.82 -0.21
N GLU A 44 6.68 -11.08 0.69
CA GLU A 44 6.05 -9.96 1.38
C GLU A 44 6.39 -8.64 0.69
N TYR A 45 5.45 -7.70 0.76
CA TYR A 45 5.63 -6.35 0.22
C TYR A 45 5.90 -5.36 1.36
N PHE A 46 6.89 -4.50 1.17
CA PHE A 46 7.36 -3.53 2.12
C PHE A 46 7.44 -2.14 1.50
N CYS A 47 7.26 -1.14 2.35
CA CYS A 47 7.34 0.26 1.95
C CYS A 47 8.81 0.56 1.61
N PRO A 48 9.11 1.05 0.40
CA PRO A 48 10.48 1.30 -0.05
C PRO A 48 11.21 2.38 0.77
N LYS A 49 10.47 3.20 1.51
CA LYS A 49 11.02 4.31 2.30
C LYS A 49 11.30 3.96 3.75
N CYS A 50 10.51 3.08 4.37
CA CYS A 50 10.61 2.82 5.82
C CYS A 50 10.55 1.34 6.19
N GLY A 51 10.44 0.43 5.23
CA GLY A 51 10.40 -1.01 5.48
C GLY A 51 9.11 -1.51 6.15
N ASN A 52 8.05 -0.70 6.23
CA ASN A 52 6.76 -1.12 6.79
C ASN A 52 6.00 -2.02 5.80
N ASN A 53 5.45 -3.15 6.24
CA ASN A 53 4.67 -4.06 5.39
C ASN A 53 3.15 -3.77 5.38
N GLU A 54 2.69 -2.85 6.22
CA GLU A 54 1.28 -2.45 6.23
C GLU A 54 0.99 -1.25 5.32
N PHE A 55 -0.12 -1.33 4.58
CA PHE A 55 -0.55 -0.30 3.64
C PHE A 55 -2.06 -0.09 3.67
N TYR A 56 -2.49 1.15 3.47
CA TYR A 56 -3.87 1.52 3.15
C TYR A 56 -4.09 1.54 1.64
N GLY A 57 -5.15 0.91 1.16
CA GLY A 57 -5.60 1.04 -0.21
C GLY A 57 -6.22 2.41 -0.48
N LEU A 58 -5.79 3.06 -1.55
CA LEU A 58 -6.28 4.35 -2.01
C LEU A 58 -7.05 4.18 -3.31
N LEU A 59 -8.24 4.79 -3.37
CA LEU A 59 -9.06 4.87 -4.58
C LEU A 59 -8.63 6.02 -5.51
N VAL A 60 -7.83 6.95 -4.97
CA VAL A 60 -7.42 8.26 -5.54
C VAL A 60 -8.55 9.14 -6.07
#